data_AF-A0A6V4VK68-F1
#
_entry.id   AF-A0A6V4VK68-F1
#
_cell.length_a   1.000
_cell.length_b   1.000
_cell.length_c   1.000
_cell.angle_alpha   90.00
_cell.angle_beta   90.00
_cell.angle_gamma   90.00
#
_symmetry.space_group_name_H-M   'P 1'
#
loop_
_entity.id
_entity.type
_entity.pdbx_description
1 polymer ?
#
loop_
_entity_poly.entity_id
_entity_poly.type
_entity_poly.pdbx_seq_one_letter_code
_entity_poly.pdbx_strand_id
1 'polypeptide(L)'
;VISMLLRMCMRVMLIALMAQHVGAVRLTHSVGRRALLAGAATLAAQPHVQPAAAFLSSDELLAIKTRAKSGTLSVDNVILRAMRDELLDPSEFVGFGQLADCGIFEAVIAVDNKAVKDIRETNEKLFKWRAAATGAPLGSIGARNARSLDDALDVGRVIEQRIQEQGALLNVQAMRSCNPGT
;
A
#
# COMPACT_ATOMS: atom_id res chain seq x y z
N VAL A 1 -7.08 -23.90 27.23
CA VAL A 1 -6.20 -22.87 27.87
C VAL A 1 -4.83 -22.78 27.17
N ILE A 2 -4.10 -23.88 26.99
CA ILE A 2 -2.77 -23.90 26.33
C ILE A 2 -2.78 -23.32 24.90
N SER A 3 -3.82 -23.59 24.09
CA SER A 3 -3.95 -23.05 22.73
C SER A 3 -4.15 -21.52 22.67
N MET A 4 -4.79 -20.93 23.67
CA MET A 4 -5.00 -19.47 23.73
C MET A 4 -3.72 -18.74 24.18
N LEU A 5 -2.97 -19.34 25.12
CA LEU A 5 -1.66 -18.87 25.54
C LEU A 5 -0.66 -18.89 24.37
N LEU A 6 -0.66 -19.96 23.55
CA LEU A 6 0.22 -20.06 22.39
C LEU A 6 -0.07 -18.95 21.34
N ARG A 7 -1.36 -18.67 21.09
CA ARG A 7 -1.77 -17.60 20.16
C ARG A 7 -1.45 -16.20 20.69
N MET A 8 -1.51 -15.97 22.00
CA MET A 8 -1.09 -14.70 22.59
C MET A 8 0.43 -14.53 22.52
N CYS A 9 1.22 -15.55 22.87
CA CYS A 9 2.68 -15.49 22.80
C CYS A 9 3.17 -15.23 21.37
N MET A 10 2.55 -15.86 20.37
CA MET A 10 2.93 -15.67 18.97
C MET A 10 2.68 -14.23 18.48
N ARG A 11 1.57 -13.61 18.91
CA ARG A 11 1.26 -12.21 18.58
C ARG A 11 2.22 -11.22 19.23
N VAL A 12 2.62 -11.47 20.48
CA VAL A 12 3.59 -10.62 21.19
C VAL A 12 4.98 -10.72 20.55
N MET A 13 5.42 -11.91 20.14
CA MET A 13 6.67 -12.09 19.41
C MET A 13 6.69 -11.34 18.07
N LEU A 14 5.57 -11.37 17.34
CA LEU A 14 5.45 -10.69 16.03
C LEU A 14 5.53 -9.17 16.17
N ILE A 15 4.96 -8.61 17.24
CA ILE A 15 5.07 -7.17 17.55
C ILE A 15 6.51 -6.80 17.96
N ALA A 16 7.19 -7.64 18.74
CA ALA A 16 8.58 -7.40 19.14
C ALA A 16 9.56 -7.45 17.93
N LEU A 17 9.32 -8.34 16.97
CA LEU A 17 10.09 -8.43 15.73
C LEU A 17 9.90 -7.18 14.84
N MET A 18 8.67 -6.68 14.74
CA MET A 18 8.39 -5.44 13.98
C MET A 18 9.08 -4.21 14.59
N ALA A 19 9.22 -4.14 15.92
CA ALA A 19 9.92 -3.03 16.58
C ALA A 19 11.43 -2.98 16.27
N GLN A 20 12.06 -4.12 15.95
CA GLN A 20 13.48 -4.17 15.61
C GLN A 20 13.79 -3.66 14.19
N HIS A 21 12.82 -3.71 13.26
CA HIS A 21 13.02 -3.23 11.90
C HIS A 21 12.86 -1.70 11.74
N VAL A 22 12.23 -1.02 12.69
CA VAL A 22 12.16 0.46 12.71
C VAL A 22 13.52 1.09 13.09
N GLY A 23 14.38 0.35 13.80
CA GLY A 23 15.70 0.82 14.22
C GLY A 23 16.74 0.93 13.09
N ALA A 24 16.56 0.20 11.98
CA ALA A 24 17.53 0.15 10.89
C ALA A 24 17.39 1.28 9.86
N VAL A 25 16.34 2.11 9.94
CA VAL A 25 16.11 3.26 9.02
C VAL A 25 16.76 4.57 9.53
N ARG A 26 17.46 4.54 10.67
CA ARG A 26 18.28 5.68 11.13
C ARG A 26 19.71 5.60 10.62
N LEU A 27 19.86 5.61 9.29
CA LEU A 27 21.10 6.07 8.66
C LEU A 27 21.07 7.61 8.63
N THR A 28 21.74 8.17 9.63
CA THR A 28 22.77 9.19 9.49
C THR A 28 22.45 10.62 8.98
N HIS A 29 22.88 11.55 9.84
CA HIS A 29 23.39 12.90 9.57
C HIS A 29 22.44 14.10 9.48
N SER A 30 22.45 14.84 10.59
CA SER A 30 22.77 16.27 10.62
C SER A 30 23.54 16.77 9.40
N VAL A 31 22.84 17.30 8.40
CA VAL A 31 23.42 18.17 7.36
C VAL A 31 22.65 19.48 7.36
N GLY A 32 23.40 20.56 7.62
CA GLY A 32 22.88 21.88 7.94
C GLY A 32 22.03 22.52 6.83
N ARG A 33 21.33 23.58 7.24
CA ARG A 33 20.39 24.45 6.48
C ARG A 33 20.81 24.92 5.07
N ARG A 34 22.00 24.57 4.58
CA ARG A 34 22.48 24.89 3.22
C ARG A 34 22.22 23.79 2.18
N ALA A 35 21.91 22.55 2.58
CA ALA A 35 21.51 21.49 1.63
C ALA A 35 20.08 21.65 1.09
N LEU A 36 19.24 22.45 1.77
CA LEU A 36 17.83 22.62 1.43
C LEU A 36 17.63 23.49 0.16
N LEU A 37 18.57 24.38 -0.15
CA LEU A 37 18.48 25.23 -1.35
C LEU A 37 19.03 24.56 -2.63
N ALA A 38 19.86 23.52 -2.51
CA ALA A 38 20.30 22.73 -3.65
C ALA A 38 19.27 21.64 -4.07
N GLY A 39 18.41 21.20 -3.14
CA GLY A 39 17.37 20.19 -3.42
C GLY A 39 16.11 20.73 -4.10
N ALA A 40 15.90 22.05 -4.13
CA ALA A 40 14.73 22.65 -4.80
C ALA A 40 14.91 22.76 -6.32
N ALA A 41 16.15 22.84 -6.81
CA ALA A 41 16.43 22.97 -8.25
C ALA A 41 16.37 21.63 -9.00
N THR A 42 16.51 20.49 -8.30
CA THR A 42 16.46 19.16 -8.93
C THR A 42 15.04 18.59 -9.04
N LEU A 43 14.03 19.20 -8.41
CA LEU A 43 12.64 18.74 -8.52
C LEU A 43 11.92 19.18 -9.81
N ALA A 44 12.49 20.12 -10.57
CA ALA A 44 11.91 20.57 -11.85
C ALA A 44 12.41 19.76 -13.07
N ALA A 45 13.38 18.86 -12.89
CA ALA A 45 14.04 18.16 -13.99
C ALA A 45 14.29 16.66 -13.70
N GLN A 46 13.46 16.03 -12.87
CA GLN A 46 13.48 14.57 -12.74
C GLN A 46 12.29 13.95 -13.49
N PRO A 47 12.54 13.04 -14.45
CA PRO A 47 11.48 12.18 -14.94
C PRO A 47 11.03 11.34 -13.74
N HIS A 48 9.72 11.21 -13.57
CA HIS A 48 9.04 10.43 -12.52
C HIS A 48 9.92 9.34 -11.89
N VAL A 49 10.50 9.63 -10.73
CA VAL A 49 11.03 8.59 -9.84
C VAL A 49 9.80 7.94 -9.22
N GLN A 50 9.22 7.00 -9.96
CA GLN A 50 8.36 5.99 -9.37
C GLN A 50 9.19 5.30 -8.28
N PRO A 51 8.65 5.08 -7.07
CA PRO A 51 9.29 4.17 -6.13
C PRO A 51 9.56 2.87 -6.90
N ALA A 52 10.77 2.35 -6.81
CA ALA A 52 11.13 1.10 -7.48
C ALA A 52 10.20 0.00 -6.96
N ALA A 53 9.12 -0.26 -7.71
CA ALA A 53 8.16 -1.30 -7.40
C ALA A 53 8.94 -2.61 -7.31
N ALA A 54 8.76 -3.34 -6.22
CA ALA A 54 9.26 -4.69 -6.14
C ALA A 54 8.46 -5.50 -7.17
N PHE A 55 9.11 -5.90 -8.26
CA PHE A 55 8.48 -6.71 -9.29
C PHE A 55 7.95 -8.00 -8.66
N LEU A 56 6.70 -8.31 -8.96
CA LEU A 56 6.10 -9.55 -8.50
C LEU A 56 6.84 -10.73 -9.13
N SER A 57 7.07 -11.79 -8.34
CA SER A 57 7.58 -13.02 -8.90
C SER A 57 6.62 -13.57 -9.96
N SER A 58 7.15 -14.22 -11.00
CA SER A 58 6.33 -14.81 -12.08
C SER A 58 5.24 -15.74 -11.56
N ASP A 59 5.53 -16.47 -10.48
CA ASP A 59 4.61 -17.41 -9.84
C ASP A 59 3.45 -16.70 -9.15
N GLU A 60 3.72 -15.54 -8.53
CA GLU A 60 2.70 -14.73 -7.88
C GLU A 60 1.78 -14.06 -8.90
N LEU A 61 2.35 -13.57 -10.00
CA LEU A 61 1.58 -13.03 -11.11
C LEU A 61 0.63 -14.07 -11.73
N LEU A 62 1.11 -15.31 -11.92
CA LEU A 62 0.28 -16.43 -12.36
C LEU A 62 -0.80 -16.75 -11.32
N ALA A 63 -0.47 -16.77 -10.03
CA ALA A 63 -1.43 -16.99 -8.95
C ALA A 63 -2.50 -15.89 -8.88
N ILE A 64 -2.17 -14.65 -9.25
CA ILE A 64 -3.14 -13.55 -9.34
C ILE A 64 -4.04 -13.75 -10.57
N LYS A 65 -3.48 -14.09 -11.72
CA LYS A 65 -4.26 -14.38 -12.94
C LYS A 65 -5.23 -15.54 -12.71
N THR A 66 -4.81 -16.61 -12.05
CA THR A 66 -5.69 -17.76 -11.74
C THR A 66 -6.78 -17.37 -10.74
N ARG A 67 -6.45 -16.63 -9.67
CA ARG A 67 -7.44 -16.14 -8.70
C ARG A 67 -8.44 -15.16 -9.29
N ALA A 68 -7.99 -14.32 -10.22
CA ALA A 68 -8.87 -13.43 -10.97
C ALA A 68 -9.85 -14.22 -11.83
N LYS A 69 -9.37 -15.23 -12.57
CA LYS A 69 -10.23 -16.13 -13.36
C LYS A 69 -11.22 -16.91 -12.51
N SER A 70 -10.83 -17.32 -11.31
CA SER A 70 -11.72 -18.03 -10.38
C SER A 70 -12.59 -17.11 -9.51
N GLY A 71 -12.44 -15.79 -9.61
CA GLY A 71 -13.19 -14.82 -8.77
C GLY A 71 -12.82 -14.84 -7.29
N THR A 72 -11.65 -15.36 -6.92
CA THR A 72 -11.20 -15.51 -5.52
C THR A 72 -10.15 -14.47 -5.13
N LEU A 73 -10.07 -13.36 -5.87
CA LEU A 73 -9.27 -12.20 -5.49
C LEU A 73 -9.80 -11.61 -4.18
N SER A 74 -8.89 -11.43 -3.22
CA SER A 74 -9.20 -10.84 -1.93
C SER A 74 -8.64 -9.43 -1.84
N VAL A 75 -9.43 -8.53 -1.23
CA VAL A 75 -9.03 -7.17 -0.88
C VAL A 75 -7.79 -7.18 0.02
N ASP A 76 -7.74 -8.08 1.01
CA ASP A 76 -6.62 -8.16 1.96
C ASP A 76 -5.29 -8.40 1.24
N ASN A 77 -5.30 -9.21 0.17
CA ASN A 77 -4.09 -9.48 -0.61
C ASN A 77 -3.66 -8.26 -1.45
N VAL A 78 -4.58 -7.39 -1.87
CA VAL A 78 -4.23 -6.12 -2.52
C VAL A 78 -3.58 -5.19 -1.50
N ILE A 79 -4.19 -5.04 -0.32
CA ILE A 79 -3.67 -4.16 0.73
C ILE A 79 -2.28 -4.62 1.19
N LEU A 80 -2.09 -5.92 1.42
CA LEU A 80 -0.78 -6.47 1.81
C LEU A 80 0.31 -6.25 0.76
N ARG A 81 -0.03 -6.37 -0.52
CA ARG A 81 0.90 -6.09 -1.63
C ARG A 81 1.23 -4.60 -1.73
N ALA A 82 0.24 -3.73 -1.56
CA ALA A 82 0.44 -2.29 -1.50
C ALA A 82 1.36 -1.87 -0.34
N MET A 83 1.26 -2.56 0.80
CA MET A 83 2.16 -2.37 1.95
C MET A 83 3.60 -2.83 1.66
N ARG A 84 3.78 -3.84 0.80
CA ARG A 84 5.10 -4.40 0.44
C ARG A 84 5.74 -3.74 -0.78
N ASP A 85 5.06 -2.79 -1.41
CA ASP A 85 5.47 -2.20 -2.69
C ASP A 85 5.48 -3.22 -3.86
N GLU A 86 4.67 -4.26 -3.74
CA GLU A 86 4.56 -5.38 -4.69
C GLU A 86 3.28 -5.24 -5.51
N LEU A 87 3.04 -4.05 -6.07
CA LEU A 87 1.86 -3.77 -6.88
C LEU A 87 2.00 -4.34 -8.28
N LEU A 88 0.86 -4.69 -8.88
CA LEU A 88 0.80 -5.25 -10.23
C LEU A 88 1.24 -4.21 -11.26
N ASP A 89 2.24 -4.54 -12.07
CA ASP A 89 2.59 -3.75 -13.24
C ASP A 89 1.63 -4.10 -14.40
N PRO A 90 0.89 -3.13 -14.97
CA PRO A 90 0.05 -3.36 -16.14
C PRO A 90 0.78 -3.96 -17.34
N SER A 91 2.09 -3.72 -17.46
CA SER A 91 2.91 -4.21 -18.58
C SER A 91 3.05 -5.74 -18.57
N GLU A 92 3.05 -6.38 -17.40
CA GLU A 92 3.21 -7.83 -17.21
C GLU A 92 1.94 -8.63 -17.58
N PHE A 93 0.80 -7.95 -17.73
CA PHE A 93 -0.42 -8.54 -18.24
C PHE A 93 -0.48 -8.60 -19.76
N VAL A 94 0.28 -7.75 -20.45
CA VAL A 94 0.37 -7.73 -21.91
C VAL A 94 1.63 -8.46 -22.34
N GLY A 95 1.56 -9.79 -22.31
CA GLY A 95 2.63 -10.62 -22.88
C GLY A 95 2.78 -10.34 -24.38
N PHE A 96 4.02 -10.32 -24.89
CA PHE A 96 4.33 -10.14 -26.31
C PHE A 96 3.42 -11.01 -27.20
N GLY A 97 2.44 -10.37 -27.86
CA GLY A 97 1.56 -11.00 -28.85
C GLY A 97 0.33 -11.75 -28.33
N GLN A 98 0.03 -11.72 -27.02
CA GLN A 98 -1.24 -12.25 -26.49
C GLN A 98 -2.25 -11.11 -26.25
N LEU A 99 -3.46 -11.29 -26.79
CA LEU A 99 -4.61 -10.44 -26.49
C LEU A 99 -4.77 -10.36 -24.98
N ALA A 100 -4.82 -9.13 -24.45
CA ALA A 100 -5.08 -8.88 -23.04
C ALA A 100 -6.40 -9.57 -22.63
N ASP A 101 -6.36 -10.36 -21.55
CA ASP A 101 -7.54 -11.04 -21.04
C ASP A 101 -8.38 -10.03 -20.24
N CYS A 102 -9.26 -9.32 -20.95
CA CYS A 102 -9.98 -8.15 -20.45
C CYS A 102 -10.81 -8.43 -19.19
N GLY A 103 -11.34 -9.65 -19.05
CA GLY A 103 -12.04 -10.06 -17.84
C GLY A 103 -11.14 -10.10 -16.60
N ILE A 104 -9.83 -10.36 -16.75
CA ILE A 104 -8.87 -10.29 -15.64
C ILE A 104 -8.64 -8.85 -15.23
N PHE A 105 -8.48 -7.93 -16.19
CA PHE A 105 -8.29 -6.51 -15.90
C PHE A 105 -9.49 -5.94 -15.13
N GLU A 106 -10.71 -6.21 -15.58
CA GLU A 106 -11.93 -5.77 -14.89
C GLU A 106 -12.03 -6.34 -13.48
N ALA A 107 -11.73 -7.64 -13.31
CA ALA A 107 -11.77 -8.28 -11.99
C ALA A 107 -10.74 -7.68 -11.02
N VAL A 108 -9.51 -7.40 -11.48
CA VAL A 108 -8.47 -6.75 -10.66
C VAL A 108 -8.88 -5.32 -10.32
N ILE A 109 -9.33 -4.52 -11.30
CA ILE A 109 -9.77 -3.13 -11.08
C ILE A 109 -10.93 -3.08 -10.08
N ALA A 110 -11.90 -4.00 -10.17
CA ALA A 110 -13.03 -4.05 -9.25
C ALA A 110 -12.57 -4.31 -7.80
N VAL A 111 -11.60 -5.20 -7.61
CA VAL A 111 -11.06 -5.54 -6.28
C VAL A 111 -10.19 -4.42 -5.74
N ASP A 112 -9.37 -3.78 -6.58
CA ASP A 112 -8.54 -2.63 -6.19
C ASP A 112 -9.42 -1.44 -5.75
N ASN A 113 -10.51 -1.15 -6.48
CA ASN A 113 -11.49 -0.14 -6.08
C ASN A 113 -12.16 -0.45 -4.74
N LYS A 114 -12.45 -1.73 -4.48
CA LYS A 114 -12.98 -2.17 -3.19
C LYS A 114 -11.95 -1.99 -2.07
N ALA A 115 -10.68 -2.29 -2.34
CA ALA A 115 -9.58 -2.09 -1.38
C ALA A 115 -9.40 -0.61 -1.02
N VAL A 116 -9.45 0.30 -2.01
CA VAL A 116 -9.41 1.75 -1.77
C VAL A 116 -10.55 2.18 -0.85
N LYS A 117 -11.77 1.67 -1.09
CA LYS A 117 -12.92 1.98 -0.25
C LYS A 117 -12.73 1.52 1.20
N ASP A 118 -12.29 0.27 1.40
CA ASP A 118 -12.07 -0.30 2.73
C ASP A 118 -10.98 0.46 3.52
N ILE A 119 -9.90 0.87 2.84
CA ILE A 119 -8.86 1.72 3.43
C ILE A 119 -9.42 3.09 3.78
N ARG A 120 -10.18 3.73 2.90
CA ARG A 120 -10.77 5.05 3.15
C ARG A 120 -11.68 5.03 4.38
N GLU A 121 -12.55 4.04 4.50
CA GLU A 121 -13.41 3.85 5.68
C GLU A 121 -12.57 3.62 6.96
N THR A 122 -11.44 2.94 6.84
CA THR A 122 -10.50 2.73 7.95
C THR A 122 -9.78 4.02 8.34
N ASN A 123 -9.33 4.81 7.37
CA ASN A 123 -8.71 6.13 7.57
C ASN A 123 -9.70 7.09 8.24
N GLU A 124 -10.98 7.10 7.86
CA GLU A 124 -12.01 7.90 8.53
C GLU A 124 -12.21 7.51 10.00
N LYS A 125 -12.18 6.21 10.32
CA LYS A 125 -12.28 5.72 11.71
C LYS A 125 -11.04 6.13 12.52
N LEU A 126 -9.85 5.97 11.95
CA LEU A 126 -8.59 6.40 12.57
C LEU A 126 -8.58 7.91 12.82
N PHE A 127 -9.10 8.71 11.89
CA PHE A 127 -9.22 10.15 12.04
C PHE A 127 -10.12 10.53 13.22
N LYS A 128 -11.28 9.86 13.36
CA LYS A 128 -12.19 10.05 14.50
C LYS A 128 -11.52 9.67 15.82
N TRP A 129 -10.78 8.55 15.85
CA TRP A 129 -10.04 8.14 17.05
C TRP A 129 -8.90 9.08 17.39
N ARG A 130 -8.18 9.60 16.39
CA ARG A 130 -7.16 10.63 16.60
C ARG A 130 -7.77 11.88 17.23
N ALA A 131 -8.87 12.38 16.69
CA ALA A 131 -9.55 13.56 17.23
C ALA A 131 -9.96 13.36 18.70
N ALA A 132 -10.50 12.18 19.04
CA ALA A 132 -10.81 11.82 20.42
C ALA A 132 -9.57 11.72 21.31
N ALA A 133 -8.48 11.15 20.79
CA ALA A 133 -7.21 11.01 21.50
C ALA A 133 -6.52 12.36 21.78
N THR A 134 -6.60 13.31 20.85
CA THR A 134 -6.06 14.67 21.03
C THR A 134 -6.86 15.50 22.04
N GLY A 135 -8.15 15.21 22.22
CA GLY A 135 -8.97 15.84 23.25
C GLY A 135 -8.83 15.22 24.65
N ALA A 136 -8.06 14.14 24.79
CA ALA A 136 -7.90 13.44 26.06
C ALA A 136 -6.95 14.20 27.02
N PRO A 137 -7.15 14.07 28.35
CA PRO A 137 -6.28 14.72 29.32
C PRO A 137 -4.79 14.36 29.14
N LEU A 138 -3.90 15.33 29.39
CA LEU A 138 -2.46 15.12 29.38
C LEU A 138 -2.07 13.97 30.32
N GLY A 139 -1.23 13.05 29.85
CA GLY A 139 -0.79 11.86 30.60
C GLY A 139 -1.72 10.65 30.48
N SER A 140 -2.92 10.80 29.91
CA SER A 140 -3.81 9.68 29.61
C SER A 140 -3.26 8.78 28.49
N ILE A 141 -3.78 7.55 28.40
CA ILE A 141 -3.49 6.61 27.31
C ILE A 141 -3.85 7.23 25.95
N GLY A 142 -4.92 8.02 25.88
CA GLY A 142 -5.32 8.75 24.67
C GLY A 142 -4.22 9.69 24.16
N ALA A 143 -3.63 10.49 25.04
CA ALA A 143 -2.56 11.42 24.68
C ALA A 143 -1.29 10.70 24.16
N ARG A 144 -0.99 9.49 24.68
CA ARG A 144 0.14 8.67 24.20
C ARG A 144 -0.14 8.05 22.83
N ASN A 145 -1.38 7.63 22.59
CA ASN A 145 -1.79 6.97 21.36
C ASN A 145 -2.04 7.95 20.20
N ALA A 146 -2.15 9.26 20.46
CA ALA A 146 -2.38 10.26 19.43
C ALA A 146 -1.30 10.25 18.33
N ARG A 147 -0.03 10.04 18.70
CA ARG A 147 1.08 9.94 17.72
C ARG A 147 0.99 8.68 16.87
N SER A 148 0.78 7.52 17.49
CA SER A 148 0.64 6.26 16.75
C SER A 148 -0.58 6.25 15.81
N LEU A 149 -1.64 6.99 16.16
CA LEU A 149 -2.80 7.17 15.29
C LEU A 149 -2.49 8.11 14.12
N ASP A 150 -1.61 9.10 14.30
CA ASP A 150 -1.13 9.96 13.22
C ASP A 150 -0.25 9.16 12.25
N ASP A 151 0.71 8.40 12.78
CA ASP A 151 1.56 7.53 11.96
C ASP A 151 0.72 6.51 11.16
N ALA A 152 -0.32 5.93 11.79
CA ALA A 152 -1.22 4.99 11.13
C ALA A 152 -2.06 5.66 10.02
N LEU A 153 -2.49 6.90 10.22
CA LEU A 153 -3.21 7.68 9.20
C LEU A 153 -2.32 8.02 8.01
N ASP A 154 -1.07 8.40 8.26
CA ASP A 154 -0.12 8.71 7.19
C ASP A 154 0.20 7.46 6.36
N VAL A 155 0.43 6.32 7.02
CA VAL A 155 0.60 5.03 6.33
C VAL A 155 -0.66 4.67 5.53
N GLY A 156 -1.85 4.79 6.13
CA GLY A 156 -3.11 4.50 5.47
C GLY A 156 -3.36 5.35 4.22
N ARG A 157 -2.99 6.63 4.25
CA ARG A 157 -3.06 7.54 3.08
C ARG A 157 -2.09 7.15 1.98
N VAL A 158 -0.85 6.80 2.34
CA VAL A 158 0.15 6.34 1.37
C VAL A 158 -0.33 5.07 0.67
N ILE A 159 -0.90 4.11 1.40
CA ILE A 159 -1.45 2.89 0.80
C ILE A 159 -2.65 3.20 -0.10
N GLU A 160 -3.58 4.05 0.35
CA GLU A 160 -4.73 4.48 -0.45
C GLU A 160 -4.27 5.08 -1.80
N GLN A 161 -3.33 6.02 -1.75
CA GLN A 161 -2.79 6.68 -2.93
C GLN A 161 -2.14 5.68 -3.89
N ARG A 162 -1.32 4.75 -3.36
CA ARG A 162 -0.63 3.74 -4.18
C ARG A 162 -1.61 2.82 -4.93
N ILE A 163 -2.62 2.30 -4.25
CA ILE A 163 -3.64 1.44 -4.89
C ILE A 163 -4.43 2.25 -5.93
N GLN A 164 -4.75 3.51 -5.65
CA GLN A 164 -5.46 4.37 -6.58
C GLN A 164 -4.63 4.68 -7.84
N GLU A 165 -3.35 4.99 -7.69
CA GLU A 165 -2.42 5.20 -8.81
C GLU A 165 -2.29 3.94 -9.67
N GLN A 166 -2.09 2.78 -9.05
CA GLN A 166 -2.02 1.51 -9.76
C GLN A 166 -3.34 1.17 -10.46
N GLY A 167 -4.49 1.38 -9.81
CA GLY A 167 -5.80 1.20 -10.42
C GLY A 167 -6.01 2.10 -11.65
N ALA A 168 -5.52 3.34 -11.60
CA ALA A 168 -5.55 4.25 -12.74
C ALA A 168 -4.65 3.76 -13.89
N LEU A 169 -3.45 3.28 -13.59
CA LEU A 169 -2.54 2.72 -14.60
C LEU A 169 -3.12 1.45 -15.25
N LEU A 170 -3.70 0.55 -14.46
CA LEU A 170 -4.39 -0.64 -14.96
C LEU A 170 -5.59 -0.26 -15.83
N ASN A 171 -6.36 0.76 -15.45
CA ASN A 171 -7.50 1.20 -16.24
C ASN A 171 -7.07 1.80 -17.59
N VAL A 172 -6.01 2.61 -17.62
CA VAL A 172 -5.44 3.14 -18.87
C VAL A 172 -4.96 2.00 -19.77
N GLN A 173 -4.26 1.01 -19.20
CA GLN A 173 -3.79 -0.15 -19.95
C GLN A 173 -4.93 -1.03 -20.46
N ALA A 174 -5.97 -1.23 -19.65
CA ALA A 174 -7.18 -1.94 -20.03
C ALA A 174 -7.87 -1.22 -21.19
N MET A 175 -8.06 0.09 -21.13
CA MET A 175 -8.64 0.86 -22.24
C MET A 175 -7.84 0.70 -23.54
N ARG A 176 -6.51 0.76 -23.48
CA ARG A 176 -5.65 0.57 -24.66
C ARG A 176 -5.71 -0.84 -25.24
N SER A 177 -5.78 -1.86 -24.37
CA SER A 177 -5.63 -3.26 -24.79
C SER A 177 -6.96 -3.95 -25.08
N CYS A 178 -8.03 -3.50 -24.43
CA CYS A 178 -9.36 -4.12 -24.45
C CYS A 178 -10.40 -3.30 -25.21
N ASN A 179 -10.10 -2.04 -25.54
CA ASN A 179 -10.98 -1.20 -26.34
C ASN A 179 -10.19 -0.39 -27.39
N PRO A 180 -9.56 -1.06 -28.38
CA PRO A 180 -8.68 -0.41 -29.36
C PRO A 180 -9.42 0.46 -30.40
N GLY A 181 -10.69 0.84 -30.18
CA GLY A 181 -11.60 1.28 -31.23
C GLY A 181 -12.62 2.38 -30.87
N THR A 182 -12.18 3.44 -30.20
CA THR A 182 -12.76 4.79 -30.41
C THR A 182 -11.68 5.74 -30.90
#